data_AF-D5BYW5-F1
#
_entry.id   AF-D5BYW5-F1
#
_cell.length_a   1.000
_cell.length_b   1.000
_cell.length_c   1.000
_cell.angle_alpha   90.00
_cell.angle_beta   90.00
_cell.angle_gamma   90.00
#
_symmetry.space_group_name_H-M   'P 1'
#
loop_
_entity.id
_entity.type
_entity.pdbx_description
1 polymer ?
#
loop_
_entity_poly.entity_id
_entity_poly.type
_entity_poly.pdbx_seq_one_letter_code
_entity_poly.pdbx_strand_id
1 'polypeptide(L)'
;MAGFLGSGDLYFNRKVSGVDQGWILLGNATKFAIQEQSEIKERPSRMRATYGQVLDTVPIKQPAQISVTLDDINKDNLALAFMGIVSDYSQSSGSVTDESVTGKHDVYVDLANRNVSSVVLTDDPMSETYVEGTDYEVNTRLGMLKILSTGNIADGAALLVDYDYGAISGNQVQGGAEPLIRGAFRLDGRNFADDSLVIVDVWEGTLAPSSEFDFLSEDFAPIELGGSMTTPSGKSEPYIVQTDVVLS
;
A
#
# COMPACT_ATOMS: atom_id res chain seq x y z
N MET A 1 -28.62 -25.38 -13.01
CA MET A 1 -27.50 -24.79 -13.77
C MET A 1 -27.83 -23.33 -13.95
N ALA A 2 -27.32 -22.51 -13.03
CA ALA A 2 -27.50 -21.06 -13.04
C ALA A 2 -26.23 -20.40 -13.58
N GLY A 3 -26.33 -19.14 -14.02
CA GLY A 3 -25.14 -18.32 -14.29
C GLY A 3 -24.36 -18.04 -13.01
N PHE A 4 -23.20 -17.41 -13.13
CA PHE A 4 -22.44 -16.95 -11.96
C PHE A 4 -22.38 -15.42 -11.96
N LEU A 5 -22.93 -14.82 -10.92
CA LEU A 5 -22.78 -13.40 -10.61
C LEU A 5 -22.41 -13.31 -9.13
N GLY A 6 -21.11 -13.25 -8.86
CA GLY A 6 -20.57 -13.29 -7.50
C GLY A 6 -20.46 -11.90 -6.87
N SER A 7 -20.75 -11.82 -5.57
CA SER A 7 -20.26 -10.79 -4.66
C SER A 7 -19.72 -11.45 -3.41
N GLY A 8 -18.83 -10.81 -2.67
CA GLY A 8 -18.38 -11.34 -1.40
C GLY A 8 -17.42 -10.44 -0.66
N ASP A 9 -17.16 -10.82 0.58
CA ASP A 9 -16.20 -10.17 1.46
C ASP A 9 -14.86 -10.89 1.38
N LEU A 10 -13.80 -10.15 1.05
CA LEU A 10 -12.46 -10.69 0.91
C LEU A 10 -11.63 -10.43 2.17
N TYR A 11 -11.27 -11.53 2.84
CA TYR A 11 -10.39 -11.52 4.00
C TYR A 11 -8.97 -11.86 3.60
N PHE A 12 -8.01 -11.22 4.28
CA PHE A 12 -6.59 -11.48 4.10
C PHE A 12 -5.93 -11.69 5.46
N ASN A 13 -5.07 -12.70 5.54
CA ASN A 13 -4.22 -12.95 6.68
C ASN A 13 -2.77 -12.79 6.25
N ARG A 14 -2.22 -11.60 6.51
CA ARG A 14 -0.83 -11.28 6.17
C ARG A 14 0.13 -12.13 6.98
N LYS A 15 1.21 -12.57 6.34
CA LYS A 15 2.34 -13.24 6.96
C LYS A 15 3.55 -12.30 6.97
N VAL A 16 4.02 -11.94 8.16
CA VAL A 16 5.21 -11.10 8.37
C VAL A 16 6.28 -11.95 9.03
N SER A 17 7.47 -12.03 8.42
CA SER A 17 8.56 -12.91 8.89
C SER A 17 8.14 -14.37 9.16
N GLY A 18 7.21 -14.89 8.36
CA GLY A 18 6.71 -16.27 8.49
C GLY A 18 5.55 -16.46 9.48
N VAL A 19 5.12 -15.41 10.19
CA VAL A 19 4.06 -15.46 11.19
C VAL A 19 2.79 -14.77 10.69
N ASP A 20 1.67 -15.49 10.77
CA ASP A 20 0.34 -14.99 10.44
C ASP A 20 -0.11 -13.91 11.43
N GLN A 21 -0.61 -12.78 10.92
CA GLN A 21 -1.01 -11.62 11.72
C GLN A 21 -2.49 -11.64 12.14
N GLY A 22 -3.29 -12.50 11.50
CA GLY A 22 -4.74 -12.59 11.72
C GLY A 22 -5.53 -12.14 10.50
N TRP A 23 -6.81 -12.51 10.45
CA TRP A 23 -7.70 -12.18 9.35
C TRP A 23 -8.23 -10.76 9.48
N ILE A 24 -8.03 -9.97 8.43
CA ILE A 24 -8.61 -8.64 8.28
C ILE A 24 -9.49 -8.60 7.02
N LEU A 25 -10.54 -7.80 7.05
CA LEU A 25 -11.35 -7.51 5.87
C LEU A 25 -10.60 -6.46 5.03
N LEU A 26 -10.42 -6.72 3.73
CA LEU A 26 -9.71 -5.81 2.82
C LEU A 26 -10.58 -4.64 2.31
N GLY A 27 -11.78 -4.47 2.83
CA GLY A 27 -12.77 -3.53 2.28
C GLY A 27 -13.36 -4.04 0.98
N ASN A 28 -13.78 -3.12 0.11
CA ASN A 28 -14.37 -3.44 -1.18
C ASN A 28 -13.31 -3.97 -2.17
N ALA A 29 -13.44 -5.24 -2.53
CA ALA A 29 -12.62 -5.91 -3.54
C ALA A 29 -13.42 -6.01 -4.85
N THR A 30 -13.04 -5.21 -5.84
CA THR A 30 -13.70 -5.20 -7.16
C THR A 30 -13.28 -6.38 -8.04
N LYS A 31 -12.16 -7.03 -7.70
CA LYS A 31 -11.67 -8.21 -8.39
C LYS A 31 -10.98 -9.17 -7.43
N PHE A 32 -11.38 -10.43 -7.50
CA PHE A 32 -10.66 -11.56 -6.93
C PHE A 32 -10.70 -12.69 -7.95
N ALA A 33 -9.57 -12.95 -8.60
CA ALA A 33 -9.49 -13.88 -9.72
C ALA A 33 -8.32 -14.84 -9.57
N ILE A 34 -8.58 -16.11 -9.90
CA ILE A 34 -7.58 -17.18 -9.97
C ILE A 34 -7.50 -17.66 -11.42
N GLN A 35 -6.29 -17.73 -11.95
CA GLN A 35 -6.02 -18.23 -13.29
C GLN A 35 -5.06 -19.42 -13.24
N GLU A 36 -5.56 -20.59 -13.67
CA GLU A 36 -4.75 -21.79 -13.87
C GLU A 36 -3.79 -21.59 -15.05
N GLN A 37 -2.54 -22.02 -14.87
CA GLN A 37 -1.49 -21.92 -15.88
C GLN A 37 -0.98 -23.32 -16.23
N SER A 38 -0.78 -23.58 -17.53
CA SER A 38 -0.17 -24.83 -18.01
C SER A 38 0.74 -24.56 -19.20
N GLU A 39 1.94 -25.13 -19.18
CA GLU A 39 2.83 -25.15 -20.32
C GLU A 39 2.60 -26.44 -21.13
N ILE A 40 2.38 -26.32 -22.43
CA ILE A 40 2.19 -27.48 -23.31
C ILE A 40 3.51 -27.79 -24.02
N LYS A 41 4.05 -28.98 -23.80
CA LYS A 41 5.20 -29.47 -24.58
C LYS A 41 4.72 -30.42 -25.67
N GLU A 42 5.03 -30.05 -26.90
CA GLU A 42 4.69 -30.85 -28.08
C GLU A 42 5.93 -31.46 -28.71
N ARG A 43 5.80 -32.71 -29.17
CA ARG A 43 6.81 -33.39 -29.97
C ARG A 43 6.39 -33.41 -31.44
N PRO A 44 6.83 -32.44 -32.26
CA PRO A 44 6.55 -32.48 -33.68
C PRO A 44 7.37 -33.59 -34.37
N SER A 45 6.72 -34.31 -35.28
CA SER A 45 7.33 -35.34 -36.11
C SER A 45 8.38 -34.74 -37.03
N ARG A 46 9.53 -35.42 -37.13
CA ARG A 46 10.59 -35.13 -38.11
C ARG A 46 10.62 -36.15 -39.25
N MET A 47 9.63 -37.04 -39.34
CA MET A 47 9.56 -38.02 -40.43
C MET A 47 9.12 -37.37 -41.73
N ARG A 48 9.68 -37.80 -42.87
CA ARG A 48 9.44 -37.19 -44.19
C ARG A 48 7.96 -37.03 -44.56
N ALA A 49 7.10 -37.99 -44.22
CA ALA A 49 5.69 -38.00 -44.60
C ALA A 49 4.77 -37.24 -43.62
N THR A 50 5.19 -37.10 -42.36
CA THR A 50 4.40 -36.48 -41.29
C THR A 50 5.11 -35.26 -40.69
N TYR A 51 6.09 -34.69 -41.40
CA TYR A 51 6.95 -33.62 -40.91
C TYR A 51 6.11 -32.43 -40.43
N GLY A 52 6.31 -32.03 -39.16
CA GLY A 52 5.58 -30.94 -38.52
C GLY A 52 4.26 -31.33 -37.84
N GLN A 53 3.79 -32.57 -37.96
CA GLN A 53 2.61 -33.04 -37.21
C GLN A 53 2.96 -33.34 -35.76
N VAL A 54 2.10 -32.97 -34.81
CA VAL A 54 2.31 -33.26 -33.38
C VAL A 54 2.13 -34.77 -33.13
N LEU A 55 3.15 -35.41 -32.59
CA LEU A 55 3.12 -36.84 -32.23
C LEU A 55 2.64 -37.05 -30.80
N ASP A 56 3.07 -36.18 -29.88
CA ASP A 56 2.68 -36.22 -28.47
C ASP A 56 2.56 -34.81 -27.92
N THR A 57 1.63 -34.66 -27.00
CA THR A 57 1.38 -33.41 -26.27
C THR A 57 1.37 -33.75 -24.78
N VAL A 58 2.20 -33.06 -24.00
CA VAL A 58 2.27 -33.22 -22.54
C VAL A 58 2.02 -31.86 -21.88
N PRO A 59 0.90 -31.68 -21.17
CA PRO A 59 0.67 -30.48 -20.36
C PRO A 59 1.43 -30.57 -19.03
N ILE A 60 2.18 -29.53 -18.71
CA ILE A 60 2.90 -29.35 -17.44
C ILE A 60 2.21 -28.25 -16.67
N LYS A 61 1.77 -28.52 -15.44
CA LYS A 61 1.15 -27.52 -14.57
C LYS A 61 2.17 -26.45 -14.18
N GLN A 62 1.76 -25.19 -14.24
CA GLN A 62 2.50 -24.03 -13.75
C GLN A 62 1.79 -23.47 -12.51
N PRO A 63 2.47 -22.65 -11.68
CA PRO A 63 1.82 -22.02 -10.54
C PRO A 63 0.62 -21.18 -10.98
N ALA A 64 -0.53 -21.41 -10.35
CA ALA A 64 -1.73 -20.62 -10.61
C ALA A 64 -1.51 -19.16 -10.16
N GLN A 65 -2.00 -18.23 -10.98
CA GLN A 65 -1.91 -16.81 -10.72
C GLN A 65 -3.13 -16.31 -9.96
N ILE A 66 -2.89 -15.38 -9.06
CA ILE A 66 -3.92 -14.67 -8.30
C ILE A 66 -3.85 -13.18 -8.66
N SER A 67 -5.02 -12.57 -8.84
CA SER A 67 -5.15 -11.13 -9.07
C SER A 67 -6.24 -10.57 -8.17
N VAL A 68 -5.90 -9.52 -7.43
CA VAL A 68 -6.81 -8.83 -6.51
C VAL A 68 -6.80 -7.34 -6.84
N THR A 69 -7.98 -6.73 -6.92
CA THR A 69 -8.12 -5.27 -7.06
C THR A 69 -9.00 -4.77 -5.93
N LEU A 70 -8.52 -3.75 -5.22
CA LEU A 70 -9.23 -3.06 -4.15
C LEU A 70 -9.44 -1.60 -4.56
N ASP A 71 -10.57 -1.00 -4.19
CA ASP A 71 -10.84 0.43 -4.39
C ASP A 71 -11.05 1.19 -3.05
N ASP A 72 -11.15 0.47 -1.94
CA ASP A 72 -11.14 1.05 -0.61
C ASP A 72 -9.72 1.32 -0.11
N ILE A 73 -9.45 2.58 0.27
CA ILE A 73 -8.15 3.00 0.80
C ILE A 73 -8.21 3.04 2.32
N ASN A 74 -7.50 2.11 2.96
CA ASN A 74 -7.25 2.09 4.39
C ASN A 74 -5.75 1.86 4.65
N LYS A 75 -5.31 1.98 5.91
CA LYS A 75 -3.89 1.82 6.28
C LYS A 75 -3.30 0.46 5.90
N ASP A 76 -4.12 -0.59 5.99
CA ASP A 76 -3.70 -1.97 5.71
C ASP A 76 -3.55 -2.18 4.20
N ASN A 77 -4.50 -1.70 3.41
CA ASN A 77 -4.47 -1.73 1.95
C ASN A 77 -3.34 -0.86 1.38
N LEU A 78 -3.09 0.32 1.96
CA LEU A 78 -1.91 1.13 1.59
C LEU A 78 -0.60 0.41 1.92
N ALA A 79 -0.54 -0.33 3.02
CA ALA A 79 0.61 -1.18 3.31
C ALA A 79 0.77 -2.33 2.31
N LEU A 80 -0.31 -2.81 1.68
CA LEU A 80 -0.21 -3.72 0.54
C LEU A 80 0.27 -2.99 -0.73
N ALA A 81 -0.29 -1.83 -1.04
CA ALA A 81 0.09 -1.05 -2.23
C ALA A 81 1.59 -0.68 -2.25
N PHE A 82 2.17 -0.38 -1.08
CA PHE A 82 3.56 0.04 -0.97
C PHE A 82 4.50 -1.05 -0.46
N MET A 83 4.06 -2.31 -0.39
CA MET A 83 4.83 -3.41 0.22
C MET A 83 5.43 -3.02 1.59
N GLY A 84 4.63 -2.29 2.36
CA GLY A 84 5.07 -1.60 3.57
C GLY A 84 4.59 -2.27 4.84
N ILE A 85 5.05 -1.74 5.97
CA ILE A 85 4.59 -2.13 7.31
C ILE A 85 3.86 -0.94 7.92
N VAL A 86 2.70 -1.19 8.51
CA VAL A 86 1.94 -0.19 9.26
C VAL A 86 2.59 0.00 10.63
N SER A 87 2.81 1.24 11.03
CA SER A 87 3.17 1.60 12.40
C SER A 87 2.34 2.80 12.86
N ASP A 88 2.25 2.97 14.17
CA ASP A 88 1.63 4.17 14.73
C ASP A 88 2.56 5.37 14.53
N TYR A 89 1.96 6.49 14.16
CA TYR A 89 2.64 7.77 14.12
C TYR A 89 2.08 8.63 15.25
N SER A 90 2.97 9.07 16.14
CA SER A 90 2.60 9.96 17.22
C SER A 90 3.63 11.06 17.42
N GLN A 91 3.13 12.25 17.72
CA GLN A 91 3.87 13.42 18.18
C GLN A 91 3.14 13.93 19.42
N SER A 92 3.86 14.22 20.50
CA SER A 92 3.26 14.90 21.67
C SER A 92 3.03 16.38 21.39
N SER A 93 2.30 17.07 22.26
CA SER A 93 2.29 18.54 22.27
C SER A 93 3.45 19.07 23.10
N GLY A 94 3.94 20.25 22.79
CA GLY A 94 4.96 20.93 23.57
C GLY A 94 5.32 22.30 22.99
N SER A 95 6.42 22.85 23.48
CA SER A 95 7.01 24.09 23.00
C SER A 95 8.49 23.86 22.72
N VAL A 96 8.99 24.43 21.63
CA VAL A 96 10.41 24.48 21.30
C VAL A 96 10.87 25.93 21.46
N THR A 97 12.05 26.09 22.04
CA THR A 97 12.74 27.37 22.17
C THR A 97 14.10 27.27 21.49
N ASP A 98 14.48 28.31 20.76
CA ASP A 98 15.77 28.46 20.09
C ASP A 98 16.11 27.29 19.14
N GLU A 99 15.15 26.81 18.33
CA GLU A 99 15.48 25.83 17.28
C GLU A 99 16.35 26.51 16.21
N SER A 100 17.59 26.04 16.07
CA SER A 100 18.52 26.59 15.08
C SER A 100 18.15 26.10 13.68
N VAL A 101 17.89 27.06 12.78
CA VAL A 101 17.53 26.82 11.38
C VAL A 101 18.38 27.72 10.47
N THR A 102 18.83 27.18 9.33
CA THR A 102 19.43 27.99 8.28
C THR A 102 18.36 28.44 7.31
N GLY A 103 18.06 29.74 7.29
CA GLY A 103 17.09 30.34 6.39
C GLY A 103 17.53 30.22 4.93
N LYS A 104 16.59 29.92 4.04
CA LYS A 104 16.81 29.95 2.58
C LYS A 104 15.73 30.79 1.93
N HIS A 105 16.14 31.71 1.06
CA HIS A 105 15.21 32.57 0.32
C HIS A 105 14.30 31.75 -0.59
N ASP A 106 13.00 32.00 -0.47
CA ASP A 106 11.91 31.45 -1.29
C ASP A 106 11.86 29.91 -1.35
N VAL A 107 12.54 29.24 -0.41
CA VAL A 107 12.60 27.79 -0.27
C VAL A 107 12.18 27.39 1.14
N TYR A 108 11.32 26.37 1.24
CA TYR A 108 10.93 25.83 2.53
C TYR A 108 12.05 24.97 3.15
N VAL A 109 12.25 25.15 4.45
CA VAL A 109 13.10 24.33 5.33
C VAL A 109 12.23 23.71 6.42
N ASP A 110 12.51 22.45 6.77
CA ASP A 110 11.74 21.72 7.76
C ASP A 110 12.11 22.16 9.18
N LEU A 111 11.10 22.34 10.03
CA LEU A 111 11.22 22.37 11.49
C LEU A 111 11.18 20.94 12.04
N ALA A 112 11.67 20.76 13.26
CA ALA A 112 11.69 19.45 13.90
C ALA A 112 10.29 18.86 14.16
N ASN A 113 9.27 19.70 14.36
CA ASN A 113 7.90 19.27 14.68
C ASN A 113 6.87 19.82 13.69
N ARG A 114 5.73 19.15 13.60
CA ARG A 114 4.58 19.53 12.76
C ARG A 114 3.44 20.08 13.62
N ASN A 115 2.40 20.60 12.97
CA ASN A 115 1.25 21.22 13.65
C ASN A 115 1.70 22.34 14.60
N VAL A 116 2.49 23.26 14.06
CA VAL A 116 3.12 24.36 14.80
C VAL A 116 2.20 25.58 14.92
N SER A 117 2.36 26.33 15.99
CA SER A 117 1.64 27.58 16.29
C SER A 117 2.55 28.52 17.10
N SER A 118 2.13 29.78 17.26
CA SER A 118 2.90 30.77 18.04
C SER A 118 4.36 30.93 17.56
N VAL A 119 4.60 30.84 16.25
CA VAL A 119 5.94 30.87 15.69
C VAL A 119 6.54 32.26 15.86
N VAL A 120 7.73 32.33 16.44
CA VAL A 120 8.55 33.53 16.57
C VAL A 120 9.92 33.22 15.98
N LEU A 121 10.36 34.05 15.05
CA LEU A 121 11.63 33.90 14.36
C LEU A 121 12.56 35.04 14.75
N THR A 122 13.77 34.73 15.18
CA THR A 122 14.82 35.70 15.46
C THR A 122 16.12 35.32 14.75
N ASP A 123 17.05 36.26 14.68
CA ASP A 123 18.43 35.98 14.25
C ASP A 123 19.20 35.16 15.31
N ASP A 124 20.33 34.59 14.90
CA ASP A 124 21.31 33.95 15.78
C ASP A 124 22.62 34.76 15.77
N PRO A 125 23.00 35.45 16.86
CA PRO A 125 22.34 35.46 18.17
C PRO A 125 21.15 36.44 18.24
N MET A 126 20.11 36.05 19.01
CA MET A 126 18.82 36.75 19.17
C MET A 126 18.94 38.26 19.47
N SER A 127 18.81 39.08 18.44
CA SER A 127 18.89 40.54 18.44
C SER A 127 17.71 41.24 17.76
N GLU A 128 17.15 40.64 16.71
CA GLU A 128 16.01 41.12 15.93
C GLU A 128 14.93 40.03 15.84
N THR A 129 13.66 40.42 16.01
CA THR A 129 12.50 39.54 15.80
C THR A 129 11.85 39.88 14.47
N TYR A 130 11.65 38.87 13.63
CA TYR A 130 11.10 39.00 12.30
C TYR A 130 9.57 38.81 12.28
N VAL A 131 8.92 39.33 11.25
CA VAL A 131 7.45 39.33 11.13
C VAL A 131 6.98 38.34 10.07
N GLU A 132 6.10 37.42 10.45
CA GLU A 132 5.44 36.50 9.52
C GLU A 132 4.62 37.27 8.46
N GLY A 133 4.70 36.85 7.21
CA GLY A 133 4.08 37.48 6.04
C GLY A 133 4.86 38.66 5.46
N THR A 134 5.89 39.16 6.16
CA THR A 134 6.82 40.19 5.64
C THR A 134 8.21 39.60 5.41
N ASP A 135 8.75 38.91 6.42
CA ASP A 135 10.11 38.37 6.40
C ASP A 135 10.14 36.86 6.13
N TYR A 136 9.09 36.13 6.53
CA TYR A 136 8.98 34.68 6.35
C TYR A 136 7.52 34.22 6.27
N GLU A 137 7.31 33.01 5.76
CA GLU A 137 6.02 32.30 5.76
C GLU A 137 6.18 30.93 6.42
N VAL A 138 5.15 30.47 7.13
CA VAL A 138 5.14 29.15 7.76
C VAL A 138 3.99 28.30 7.24
N ASN A 139 4.30 27.07 6.83
CA ASN A 139 3.32 26.02 6.70
C ASN A 139 3.11 25.36 8.07
N THR A 140 2.18 25.90 8.86
CA THR A 140 1.93 25.47 10.24
C THR A 140 1.59 23.99 10.35
N ARG A 141 0.87 23.43 9.37
CA ARG A 141 0.48 22.02 9.35
C ARG A 141 1.70 21.09 9.19
N LEU A 142 2.60 21.41 8.26
CA LEU A 142 3.76 20.58 7.95
C LEU A 142 5.01 20.95 8.75
N GLY A 143 4.99 22.06 9.49
CA GLY A 143 6.16 22.57 10.20
C GLY A 143 7.26 22.98 9.23
N MET A 144 6.93 23.73 8.17
CA MET A 144 7.92 24.19 7.19
C MET A 144 8.00 25.71 7.21
N LEU A 145 9.22 26.24 7.27
CA LEU A 145 9.52 27.67 7.28
C LEU A 145 10.10 28.07 5.93
N LYS A 146 9.65 29.19 5.35
CA LYS A 146 10.25 29.77 4.13
C LYS A 146 10.60 31.23 4.41
N ILE A 147 11.86 31.60 4.15
CA ILE A 147 12.27 32.99 4.26
C ILE A 147 11.92 33.72 2.97
N LEU A 148 11.33 34.90 3.06
CA LEU A 148 10.95 35.70 1.89
C LEU A 148 12.13 36.54 1.43
N SER A 149 12.49 36.46 0.15
CA SER A 149 13.56 37.29 -0.43
C SER A 149 13.23 38.80 -0.43
N THR A 150 11.96 39.14 -0.26
CA THR A 150 11.46 40.53 -0.13
C THR A 150 11.61 41.09 1.29
N GLY A 151 11.92 40.24 2.27
CA GLY A 151 12.09 40.59 3.66
C GLY A 151 13.49 41.10 4.01
N ASN A 152 13.74 41.28 5.30
CA ASN A 152 15.02 41.80 5.81
C ASN A 152 16.03 40.70 6.19
N ILE A 153 15.65 39.43 6.11
CA ILE A 153 16.52 38.29 6.44
C ILE A 153 17.46 38.01 5.26
N ALA A 154 18.76 37.88 5.49
CA ALA A 154 19.72 37.50 4.46
C ALA A 154 19.61 36.00 4.08
N ASP A 155 19.93 35.67 2.83
CA ASP A 155 19.96 34.26 2.40
C ASP A 155 21.07 33.49 3.15
N GLY A 156 20.75 32.29 3.62
CA GLY A 156 21.66 31.48 4.43
C GLY A 156 21.88 32.00 5.87
N ALA A 157 21.08 32.96 6.35
CA ALA A 157 21.17 33.45 7.72
C ALA A 157 20.91 32.32 8.74
N ALA A 158 21.68 32.32 9.83
CA ALA A 158 21.38 31.50 10.99
C ALA A 158 20.27 32.18 11.79
N LEU A 159 19.21 31.41 12.08
CA LEU A 159 18.00 31.88 12.72
C LEU A 159 17.66 30.95 13.89
N LEU A 160 16.95 31.51 14.88
CA LEU A 160 16.38 30.79 16.00
C LEU A 160 14.85 30.86 15.89
N VAL A 161 14.20 29.72 16.02
CA VAL A 161 12.75 29.60 15.94
C VAL A 161 12.20 29.12 17.27
N ASP A 162 11.32 29.92 17.87
CA ASP A 162 10.45 29.51 18.96
C ASP A 162 9.08 29.15 18.41
N TYR A 163 8.49 28.05 18.87
CA TYR A 163 7.12 27.70 18.49
C TYR A 163 6.50 26.70 19.46
N ASP A 164 5.17 26.73 19.54
CA ASP A 164 4.38 25.66 20.14
C ASP A 164 4.04 24.62 19.07
N TYR A 165 3.93 23.34 19.44
CA TYR A 165 3.49 22.28 18.54
C TYR A 165 2.40 21.43 19.19
N GLY A 166 1.39 21.10 18.40
CA GLY A 166 0.27 20.27 18.84
C GLY A 166 0.56 18.77 18.75
N ALA A 167 -0.20 17.98 19.49
CA ALA A 167 -0.13 16.53 19.39
C ALA A 167 -0.67 16.04 18.03
N ILE A 168 -0.06 14.98 17.50
CA ILE A 168 -0.52 14.29 16.29
C ILE A 168 -0.63 12.82 16.63
N SER A 169 -1.74 12.20 16.22
CA SER A 169 -1.93 10.76 16.28
C SER A 169 -2.45 10.27 14.94
N GLY A 170 -1.83 9.23 14.41
CA GLY A 170 -2.24 8.63 13.15
C GLY A 170 -1.50 7.32 12.88
N ASN A 171 -1.56 6.88 11.64
CA ASN A 171 -0.81 5.73 11.16
C ASN A 171 0.16 6.16 10.06
N GLN A 172 1.29 5.50 9.99
CA GLN A 172 2.25 5.64 8.91
C GLN A 172 2.50 4.28 8.26
N VAL A 173 2.68 4.30 6.95
CA VAL A 173 3.07 3.13 6.17
C VAL A 173 4.52 3.32 5.75
N GLN A 174 5.40 2.45 6.25
CA GLN A 174 6.80 2.41 5.83
C GLN A 174 6.90 1.62 4.52
N GLY A 175 6.80 2.31 3.39
CA GLY A 175 6.85 1.68 2.06
C GLY A 175 8.19 1.01 1.76
N GLY A 176 8.15 -0.08 0.97
CA GLY A 176 9.33 -0.83 0.55
C GLY A 176 10.03 -1.62 1.67
N ALA A 177 9.39 -1.76 2.84
CA ALA A 177 9.95 -2.49 3.97
C ALA A 177 9.99 -4.01 3.73
N GLU A 178 9.05 -4.54 2.96
CA GLU A 178 8.98 -5.96 2.60
C GLU A 178 9.21 -6.15 1.08
N PRO A 179 9.95 -7.19 0.66
CA PRO A 179 10.23 -7.43 -0.76
C PRO A 179 9.02 -7.97 -1.53
N LEU A 180 8.06 -8.57 -0.82
CA LEU A 180 6.84 -9.16 -1.37
C LEU A 180 5.83 -9.36 -0.24
N ILE A 181 4.56 -9.38 -0.60
CA ILE A 181 3.46 -9.60 0.35
C ILE A 181 3.12 -11.08 0.36
N ARG A 182 3.13 -11.71 1.53
CA ARG A 182 2.67 -13.10 1.69
C ARG A 182 1.48 -13.16 2.61
N GLY A 183 0.57 -14.08 2.36
CA GLY A 183 -0.56 -14.33 3.25
C GLY A 183 -1.59 -15.26 2.67
N ALA A 184 -2.59 -15.61 3.47
CA ALA A 184 -3.73 -16.41 3.05
C ALA A 184 -4.90 -15.50 2.67
N PHE A 185 -5.74 -15.95 1.72
CA PHE A 185 -6.99 -15.28 1.36
C PHE A 185 -8.18 -16.16 1.66
N ARG A 186 -9.29 -15.52 2.03
CA ARG A 186 -10.59 -16.17 2.18
C ARG A 186 -11.67 -15.27 1.60
N LEU A 187 -12.38 -15.75 0.59
CA LEU A 187 -13.57 -15.11 0.07
C LEU A 187 -14.79 -15.75 0.73
N ASP A 188 -15.64 -14.93 1.33
CA ASP A 188 -17.01 -15.29 1.69
C ASP A 188 -17.97 -14.70 0.65
N GLY A 189 -18.39 -15.53 -0.30
CA GLY A 189 -19.11 -15.11 -1.49
C GLY A 189 -20.53 -15.68 -1.59
N ARG A 190 -21.32 -15.04 -2.44
CA ARG A 190 -22.69 -15.42 -2.81
C ARG A 190 -22.88 -15.29 -4.31
N ASN A 191 -23.49 -16.29 -4.92
CA ASN A 191 -23.94 -16.22 -6.30
C ASN A 191 -25.37 -15.66 -6.36
N PHE A 192 -25.56 -14.50 -7.00
CA PHE A 192 -26.88 -13.90 -7.13
C PHE A 192 -27.82 -14.65 -8.08
N ALA A 193 -27.31 -15.58 -8.90
CA ALA A 193 -28.15 -16.31 -9.84
C ALA A 193 -29.03 -17.38 -9.15
N ASP A 194 -28.56 -17.96 -8.05
CA ASP A 194 -29.23 -19.05 -7.34
C ASP A 194 -29.12 -18.98 -5.81
N ASP A 195 -28.55 -17.90 -5.28
CA ASP A 195 -28.32 -17.67 -3.86
C ASP A 195 -27.32 -18.61 -3.17
N SER A 196 -26.60 -19.42 -3.95
CA SER A 196 -25.62 -20.35 -3.40
C SER A 196 -24.44 -19.61 -2.77
N LEU A 197 -23.96 -20.13 -1.63
CA LEU A 197 -22.76 -19.65 -0.97
C LEU A 197 -21.52 -20.22 -1.66
N VAL A 198 -20.50 -19.37 -1.79
CA VAL A 198 -19.25 -19.66 -2.49
C VAL A 198 -18.11 -19.25 -1.59
N ILE A 199 -17.31 -20.21 -1.14
CA ILE A 199 -16.14 -19.96 -0.30
C ILE A 199 -14.90 -20.27 -1.12
N VAL A 200 -13.94 -19.33 -1.14
CA VAL A 200 -12.63 -19.57 -1.76
C VAL A 200 -11.55 -19.40 -0.71
N ASP A 201 -10.78 -20.45 -0.47
CA ASP A 201 -9.64 -20.46 0.44
C ASP A 201 -8.35 -20.56 -0.36
N VAL A 202 -7.47 -19.56 -0.24
CA VAL A 202 -6.10 -19.60 -0.76
C VAL A 202 -5.15 -19.72 0.42
N TRP A 203 -4.37 -20.80 0.46
CA TRP A 203 -3.55 -21.09 1.65
C TRP A 203 -2.36 -20.15 1.79
N GLU A 204 -1.70 -19.85 0.69
CA GLU A 204 -0.59 -18.89 0.66
C GLU A 204 -0.46 -18.28 -0.74
N GLY A 205 -0.70 -16.97 -0.83
CA GLY A 205 -0.40 -16.14 -1.98
C GLY A 205 0.88 -15.34 -1.74
N THR A 206 1.70 -15.21 -2.77
CA THR A 206 2.82 -14.27 -2.83
C THR A 206 2.48 -13.21 -3.85
N LEU A 207 2.27 -11.98 -3.40
CA LEU A 207 1.75 -10.85 -4.17
C LEU A 207 2.75 -9.70 -4.22
N ALA A 208 2.65 -8.93 -5.30
CA ALA A 208 3.27 -7.62 -5.42
C ALA A 208 2.26 -6.66 -6.10
N PRO A 209 2.39 -5.35 -5.88
CA PRO A 209 1.66 -4.35 -6.66
C PRO A 209 1.91 -4.55 -8.16
N SER A 210 0.84 -4.61 -8.95
CA SER A 210 0.92 -4.75 -10.41
C SER A 210 0.85 -3.42 -11.15
N SER A 211 0.46 -2.34 -10.46
CA SER A 211 0.37 -0.98 -10.98
C SER A 211 0.96 0.03 -9.99
N GLU A 212 1.17 1.26 -10.45
CA GLU A 212 1.43 2.39 -9.56
C GLU A 212 0.16 2.83 -8.81
N PHE A 213 0.35 3.45 -7.64
CA PHE A 213 -0.71 4.08 -6.89
C PHE A 213 -0.61 5.60 -7.05
N ASP A 214 -1.59 6.21 -7.71
CA ASP A 214 -1.62 7.65 -7.96
C ASP A 214 -2.40 8.38 -6.87
N PHE A 215 -1.71 9.20 -6.08
CA PHE A 215 -2.30 10.00 -5.01
C PHE A 215 -3.12 11.20 -5.51
N LEU A 216 -3.01 11.56 -6.79
CA LEU A 216 -3.63 12.74 -7.39
C LEU A 216 -4.52 12.36 -8.59
N SER A 217 -4.94 11.10 -8.67
CA SER A 217 -5.84 10.62 -9.71
C SER A 217 -7.17 11.37 -9.70
N GLU A 218 -7.74 11.62 -10.87
CA GLU A 218 -9.10 12.17 -11.01
C GLU A 218 -10.19 11.11 -10.70
N ASP A 219 -9.82 9.83 -10.77
CA ASP A 219 -10.67 8.68 -10.46
C ASP A 219 -10.27 8.04 -9.12
N PHE A 220 -11.09 7.10 -8.61
CA PHE A 220 -10.72 6.32 -7.43
C PHE A 220 -9.46 5.48 -7.72
N ALA A 221 -8.38 5.75 -6.99
CA ALA A 221 -7.11 5.07 -7.17
C ALA A 221 -7.24 3.58 -6.78
N PRO A 222 -7.15 2.63 -7.73
CA PRO A 222 -7.23 1.22 -7.41
C PRO A 222 -5.90 0.72 -6.85
N ILE A 223 -5.97 -0.27 -5.97
CA ILE A 223 -4.81 -1.06 -5.54
C ILE A 223 -4.89 -2.40 -6.26
N GLU A 224 -4.02 -2.59 -7.24
CA GLU A 224 -3.92 -3.84 -7.99
C GLU A 224 -2.75 -4.69 -7.48
N LEU A 225 -3.05 -5.92 -7.07
CA LEU A 225 -2.10 -6.89 -6.58
C LEU A 225 -2.12 -8.11 -7.49
N GLY A 226 -0.94 -8.53 -7.94
CA GLY A 226 -0.75 -9.71 -8.76
C GLY A 226 0.30 -10.64 -8.18
N GLY A 227 0.15 -11.94 -8.41
CA GLY A 227 1.14 -12.90 -7.95
C GLY A 227 0.78 -14.34 -8.18
N SER A 228 1.44 -15.22 -7.43
CA SER A 228 1.27 -16.67 -7.53
C SER A 228 0.94 -17.28 -6.17
N MET A 229 0.30 -18.45 -6.21
CA MET A 229 -0.04 -19.20 -5.01
C MET A 229 0.96 -20.34 -4.79
N THR A 230 1.34 -20.55 -3.54
CA THR A 230 2.18 -21.67 -3.11
C THR A 230 1.34 -22.69 -2.36
N THR A 231 1.66 -23.97 -2.49
CA THR A 231 1.05 -25.04 -1.70
C THR A 231 1.87 -25.24 -0.43
N PRO A 232 1.37 -24.87 0.77
CA PRO A 232 2.11 -25.06 2.01
C PRO A 232 2.24 -26.54 2.38
N SER A 233 3.20 -26.86 3.25
CA SER A 233 3.35 -28.23 3.77
C SER A 233 2.06 -28.69 4.46
N GLY A 234 1.60 -29.90 4.12
CA GLY A 234 0.36 -30.46 4.65
C GLY A 234 -0.90 -30.13 3.84
N LYS A 235 -0.78 -29.35 2.76
CA LYS A 235 -1.86 -29.12 1.78
C LYS A 235 -1.57 -29.86 0.48
N SER A 236 -2.61 -30.31 -0.20
CA SER A 236 -2.50 -31.02 -1.49
C SER A 236 -2.69 -30.08 -2.69
N GLU A 237 -3.30 -28.92 -2.48
CA GLU A 237 -3.61 -27.92 -3.48
C GLU A 237 -3.32 -26.50 -2.93
N PRO A 238 -3.05 -25.51 -3.79
CA PRO A 238 -2.77 -24.13 -3.38
C PRO A 238 -4.03 -23.35 -2.94
N TYR A 239 -5.21 -23.75 -3.42
CA TYR A 239 -6.49 -23.15 -3.08
C TYR A 239 -7.63 -24.16 -3.19
N ILE A 240 -8.75 -23.88 -2.53
CA ILE A 240 -10.01 -24.63 -2.62
C ILE A 240 -11.13 -23.64 -2.99
N VAL A 241 -12.00 -24.05 -3.91
CA VAL A 241 -13.27 -23.37 -4.20
C VAL A 241 -14.40 -24.31 -3.78
N GLN A 242 -15.24 -23.84 -2.86
CA GLN A 242 -16.44 -24.53 -2.41
C GLN A 242 -17.65 -23.76 -2.96
N THR A 243 -18.53 -24.46 -3.68
CA THR A 243 -19.81 -23.92 -4.14
C THR A 243 -20.95 -24.65 -3.47
N ASP A 244 -22.15 -24.05 -3.46
CA ASP A 244 -23.36 -24.66 -2.91
C ASP A 244 -23.21 -25.05 -1.44
N VAL A 245 -22.48 -24.24 -0.67
CA VAL A 245 -22.21 -24.52 0.75
C VAL A 245 -23.51 -24.37 1.54
N VAL A 246 -23.91 -25.45 2.23
CA VAL A 246 -25.07 -25.44 3.14
C VAL A 246 -24.57 -25.30 4.57
N LEU A 247 -24.87 -24.14 5.18
CA LEU A 247 -24.64 -23.91 6.61
C LEU A 247 -25.89 -24.38 7.36
N SER A 248 -25.75 -25.48 8.12
CA SER A 248 -26.81 -26.04 8.96
C SER A 248 -26.87 -25.38 10.33
#